data_AF-A0A1I0PFW9-F1
#
_entry.id   AF-A0A1I0PFW9-F1
#
_cell.length_a   1.000
_cell.length_b   1.000
_cell.length_c   1.000
_cell.angle_alpha   90.00
_cell.angle_beta   90.00
_cell.angle_gamma   90.00
#
_symmetry.space_group_name_H-M   'P 1'
#
loop_
_entity.id
_entity.type
_entity.pdbx_description
1 polymer ?
#
loop_
_entity_poly.entity_id
_entity_poly.type
_entity_poly.pdbx_seq_one_letter_code
_entity_poly.pdbx_strand_id
1 'polypeptide(L)'
;MNSYTFGNKFVFDNKKVMAGILFKLIMSFIGILLIAQLIMDGFSVMTVFIPIFIISLFIPKGAPTLQTDILTKVSIENGALTISYMNLDRHDKLGIRNEYHTILPNQIKKIRYNDKYSKLQIVSKGSVKITYSSNEVIEKNYQDSDEVCQNILYLTDEVREPLLQMIKSICDHSTQLQKR
;
A
#
# COMPACT_ATOMS: atom_id res chain seq x y z
N MET A 1 3.28 -6.26 28.66
CA MET A 1 2.53 -6.07 27.40
C MET A 1 3.55 -5.63 26.36
N ASN A 2 3.91 -6.52 25.43
CA ASN A 2 4.96 -6.23 24.45
C ASN A 2 4.33 -5.50 23.27
N SER A 3 4.68 -4.23 23.09
CA SER A 3 4.23 -3.42 21.97
C SER A 3 5.38 -2.58 21.43
N TYR A 4 5.44 -2.45 20.10
CA TYR A 4 6.42 -1.64 19.40
C TYR A 4 5.70 -0.63 18.53
N THR A 5 6.16 0.62 18.57
CA THR A 5 5.62 1.71 17.76
C THR A 5 6.74 2.28 16.90
N PHE A 6 6.51 2.41 15.60
CA PHE A 6 7.51 2.90 14.65
C PHE A 6 6.86 3.55 13.43
N GLY A 7 7.63 4.34 12.68
CA GLY A 7 7.22 4.84 11.37
C GLY A 7 7.32 3.74 10.33
N ASN A 8 6.19 3.31 9.77
CA ASN A 8 6.12 2.32 8.71
C ASN A 8 5.95 3.00 7.35
N LYS A 9 6.80 2.63 6.39
CA LYS A 9 6.72 3.17 5.03
C LYS A 9 5.56 2.56 4.27
N PHE A 10 4.69 3.40 3.73
CA PHE A 10 3.72 3.01 2.72
C PHE A 10 4.09 3.60 1.38
N VAL A 11 4.00 2.77 0.34
CA VAL A 11 4.26 3.17 -1.04
C VAL A 11 2.94 3.08 -1.79
N PHE A 12 2.44 4.22 -2.27
CA PHE A 12 1.20 4.32 -3.03
C PHE A 12 1.48 4.80 -4.45
N ASP A 13 0.69 4.35 -5.41
CA ASP A 13 0.73 4.92 -6.76
C ASP A 13 0.13 6.32 -6.76
N ASN A 14 0.91 7.32 -7.15
CA ASN A 14 0.45 8.71 -7.23
C ASN A 14 -0.25 8.97 -8.57
N LYS A 15 -1.50 8.50 -8.64
CA LYS A 15 -2.36 8.65 -9.84
C LYS A 15 -2.58 10.11 -10.24
N LYS A 16 -2.59 11.06 -9.28
CA LYS A 16 -2.74 12.50 -9.55
C LYS A 16 -1.53 13.07 -10.28
N VAL A 17 -0.32 12.76 -9.82
CA VAL A 17 0.92 13.21 -10.49
C VAL A 17 1.04 12.55 -11.87
N MET A 18 0.67 11.27 -12.02
CA MET A 18 0.63 10.59 -13.31
C MET A 18 -0.32 11.29 -14.31
N ALA A 19 -1.52 11.66 -13.87
CA ALA A 19 -2.47 12.41 -14.69
C ALA A 19 -1.93 13.80 -15.08
N GLY A 20 -1.27 14.50 -14.15
CA GLY A 20 -0.64 15.79 -14.42
C GLY A 20 0.52 15.71 -15.42
N ILE A 21 1.36 14.67 -15.34
CA ILE A 21 2.43 14.41 -16.32
C ILE A 21 1.83 14.15 -17.70
N LEU A 22 0.80 13.28 -17.78
CA LEU A 22 0.13 12.96 -19.04
C LEU A 22 -0.47 14.21 -19.68
N PHE A 23 -1.15 15.05 -18.88
CA PHE A 23 -1.71 16.31 -19.35
C PHE A 23 -0.65 17.26 -19.92
N LYS A 24 0.48 17.43 -19.21
CA LYS A 24 1.59 18.28 -19.69
C LYS A 24 2.19 17.77 -20.99
N LEU A 25 2.35 16.46 -21.15
CA LEU A 25 2.86 15.85 -22.39
C LEU A 25 1.91 16.10 -23.56
N ILE A 26 0.60 15.89 -23.37
CA ILE A 26 -0.42 16.16 -24.39
C ILE A 26 -0.40 17.63 -24.77
N MET A 27 -0.42 18.55 -23.80
CA MET A 27 -0.44 19.99 -24.06
C MET A 27 0.85 20.49 -24.74
N SER A 28 2.01 20.01 -24.31
CA SER A 28 3.29 20.34 -24.96
C SER A 28 3.29 19.91 -26.42
N PHE A 29 2.72 18.74 -26.71
CA PHE A 29 2.68 18.21 -28.06
C PHE A 29 1.66 18.96 -28.95
N ILE A 30 0.49 19.31 -28.40
CA ILE A 30 -0.48 20.19 -29.07
C ILE A 30 0.17 21.53 -29.41
N GLY A 31 0.95 22.11 -28.49
CA GLY A 31 1.71 23.33 -28.75
C GLY A 31 2.69 23.21 -29.92
N ILE A 32 3.44 22.10 -29.99
CA ILE A 32 4.36 21.82 -31.10
C ILE A 32 3.60 21.67 -32.43
N LEU A 33 2.46 20.98 -32.43
CA LEU A 33 1.62 20.82 -33.62
C LEU A 33 1.06 22.15 -34.12
N LEU A 34 0.62 23.04 -33.23
CA LEU A 34 0.14 24.37 -33.60
C LEU A 34 1.25 25.23 -34.22
N ILE A 35 2.48 25.15 -33.70
CA ILE A 35 3.64 25.84 -34.28
C ILE A 35 3.98 25.26 -35.67
N ALA A 36 3.99 23.92 -35.80
CA ALA A 36 4.26 23.26 -37.07
C ALA A 36 3.18 23.56 -38.14
N GLN A 37 1.92 23.67 -37.73
CA GLN A 37 0.80 24.04 -38.59
C GLN A 37 0.93 25.48 -39.11
N LEU A 38 1.37 26.41 -38.26
CA LEU A 38 1.65 27.80 -38.63
C LEU A 38 2.73 27.92 -39.72
N ILE A 39 3.60 26.91 -39.85
CA ILE A 39 4.69 26.87 -40.81
C ILE A 39 4.28 26.17 -42.12
N MET A 40 3.33 25.23 -42.09
CA MET A 40 3.06 24.30 -43.21
C MET A 40 1.70 24.44 -43.92
N ASP A 41 0.91 25.47 -43.60
CA ASP A 41 -0.30 25.89 -44.33
C ASP A 41 -1.24 24.74 -44.77
N GLY A 42 -1.81 24.01 -43.79
CA GLY A 42 -2.85 23.01 -44.05
C GLY A 42 -3.20 22.16 -42.82
N PHE A 43 -4.50 22.01 -42.52
CA PHE A 43 -4.99 21.20 -41.39
C PHE A 43 -5.62 19.91 -41.89
N SER A 44 -5.06 18.76 -41.51
CA SER A 44 -5.69 17.44 -41.66
C SER A 44 -5.90 16.80 -40.30
N VAL A 45 -7.06 16.17 -40.10
CA VAL A 45 -7.41 15.46 -38.86
C VAL A 45 -6.44 14.30 -38.59
N MET A 46 -5.90 13.66 -39.65
CA MET A 46 -4.95 12.55 -39.52
C MET A 46 -3.60 12.99 -38.92
N THR A 47 -3.18 14.24 -39.15
CA THR A 47 -1.96 14.82 -38.55
C THR A 47 -2.05 14.98 -37.04
N VAL A 48 -3.25 14.94 -36.45
CA VAL A 48 -3.46 15.00 -34.99
C VAL A 48 -3.47 13.59 -34.37
N PHE A 49 -3.98 12.58 -35.08
CA PHE A 49 -4.09 11.21 -34.55
C PHE A 49 -2.76 10.45 -34.47
N ILE A 50 -1.89 10.57 -35.49
CA ILE A 50 -0.56 9.94 -35.50
C ILE A 50 0.27 10.34 -34.26
N PRO A 51 0.36 11.63 -33.90
CA PRO A 51 1.10 12.01 -32.71
C PRO A 51 0.46 11.59 -31.39
N ILE A 52 -0.88 11.59 -31.27
CA ILE A 52 -1.56 11.05 -30.09
C ILE A 52 -1.20 9.56 -29.91
N PHE A 53 -1.16 8.81 -31.01
CA PHE A 53 -0.72 7.41 -31.01
C PHE A 53 0.75 7.26 -30.59
N ILE A 54 1.66 8.10 -31.09
CA ILE A 54 3.07 8.09 -30.67
C ILE A 54 3.21 8.42 -29.18
N ILE A 55 2.49 9.42 -28.66
CA ILE A 55 2.50 9.77 -27.23
C ILE A 55 2.02 8.60 -26.37
N SER A 56 1.02 7.86 -26.83
CA SER A 56 0.52 6.67 -26.11
C SER A 56 1.59 5.58 -25.94
N LEU A 57 2.55 5.49 -26.87
CA LEU A 57 3.68 4.56 -26.81
C LEU A 57 4.78 5.03 -25.85
N PHE A 58 4.90 6.34 -25.60
CA PHE A 58 5.90 6.94 -24.70
C PHE A 58 5.38 7.25 -23.30
N ILE A 59 4.16 6.83 -22.95
CA ILE A 59 3.66 6.93 -21.57
C ILE A 59 4.65 6.16 -20.66
N PRO A 60 5.27 6.84 -19.67
CA PRO A 60 6.20 6.18 -18.75
C PRO A 60 5.52 4.96 -18.11
N LYS A 61 6.13 3.79 -18.29
CA LYS A 61 5.66 2.56 -17.63
C LYS A 61 6.05 2.63 -16.15
N GLY A 62 5.10 3.06 -15.33
CA GLY A 62 5.23 3.12 -13.88
C GLY A 62 4.66 4.41 -13.33
N ALA A 63 3.70 4.31 -12.41
CA ALA A 63 3.18 5.48 -11.72
C ALA A 63 4.27 6.04 -10.80
N PRO A 64 4.44 7.38 -10.73
CA PRO A 64 5.24 7.98 -9.66
C PRO A 64 4.67 7.50 -8.32
N THR A 65 5.53 7.05 -7.41
CA THR A 65 5.08 6.55 -6.12
C THR A 65 5.14 7.66 -5.07
N LEU A 66 4.11 7.72 -4.22
CA LEU A 66 4.11 8.53 -3.01
C LEU A 66 4.54 7.64 -1.85
N GLN A 67 5.60 8.06 -1.14
CA GLN A 67 6.03 7.42 0.09
C GLN A 67 5.51 8.24 1.26
N THR A 68 4.87 7.59 2.21
CA THR A 68 4.43 8.22 3.46
C THR A 68 4.81 7.35 4.64
N ASP A 69 5.32 7.98 5.69
CA ASP A 69 5.63 7.32 6.95
C ASP A 69 4.39 7.38 7.85
N ILE A 70 3.87 6.20 8.19
CA ILE A 70 2.66 6.05 8.98
C ILE A 70 3.02 5.46 10.33
N LEU A 71 2.57 6.11 11.40
CA LEU A 71 2.76 5.60 12.76
C LEU A 71 2.04 4.26 12.88
N THR A 72 2.83 3.21 13.07
CA THR A 72 2.35 1.84 13.17
C THR A 72 2.68 1.29 14.54
N LYS A 73 1.68 0.72 15.20
CA LYS A 73 1.84 0.00 16.46
C LYS A 73 1.61 -1.47 16.22
N VAL A 74 2.53 -2.31 16.70
CA VAL A 74 2.37 -3.76 16.72
C VAL A 74 2.38 -4.22 18.17
N SER A 75 1.33 -4.92 18.60
CA SER A 75 1.20 -5.44 19.97
C SER A 75 0.70 -6.87 19.98
N ILE A 76 0.90 -7.55 21.11
CA ILE A 76 0.20 -8.79 21.43
C ILE A 76 -0.87 -8.47 22.47
N GLU A 77 -2.13 -8.70 22.12
CA GLU A 77 -3.29 -8.48 22.98
C GLU A 77 -4.14 -9.75 22.99
N ASN A 78 -4.36 -10.31 24.17
CA ASN A 78 -5.15 -11.54 24.36
C ASN A 78 -4.69 -12.73 23.47
N GLY A 79 -3.39 -12.84 23.22
CA GLY A 79 -2.80 -13.89 22.38
C GLY A 79 -2.94 -13.65 20.87
N ALA A 80 -3.57 -12.54 20.45
CA ALA A 80 -3.61 -12.10 19.07
C ALA A 80 -2.50 -11.09 18.78
N LEU A 81 -1.94 -11.16 17.57
CA LEU A 81 -1.11 -10.12 17.00
C LEU A 81 -2.01 -8.99 16.49
N THR A 82 -1.84 -7.80 17.04
CA THR A 82 -2.55 -6.59 16.62
C THR A 82 -1.59 -5.67 15.88
N ILE A 83 -1.98 -5.23 14.68
CA ILE A 83 -1.24 -4.24 13.87
C ILE A 83 -2.16 -3.06 13.63
N SER A 84 -1.78 -1.91 14.16
CA SER A 84 -2.58 -0.68 14.11
C SER A 84 -1.87 0.39 13.30
N TYR A 85 -2.52 0.87 12.25
CA TYR A 85 -2.07 2.00 11.42
C TYR A 85 -2.88 3.24 11.80
N MET A 86 -2.20 4.30 12.23
CA MET A 86 -2.83 5.56 12.63
C MET A 86 -2.75 6.60 11.52
N ASN A 87 -3.86 7.31 11.25
CA ASN A 87 -3.93 8.38 10.24
C ASN A 87 -3.44 7.96 8.84
N LEU A 88 -3.76 6.75 8.43
CA LEU A 88 -3.43 6.21 7.11
C LEU A 88 -4.33 6.83 6.04
N ASP A 89 -3.77 7.38 4.97
CA ASP A 89 -4.49 7.68 3.74
C ASP A 89 -3.99 6.75 2.64
N ARG A 90 -4.84 5.80 2.21
CA ARG A 90 -4.51 4.90 1.09
C ARG A 90 -4.86 5.48 -0.28
N HIS A 91 -5.39 6.70 -0.35
CA HIS A 91 -5.84 7.37 -1.56
C HIS A 91 -6.92 6.60 -2.34
N ASP A 92 -7.79 5.87 -1.63
CA ASP A 92 -8.89 5.04 -2.15
C ASP A 92 -10.29 5.67 -1.95
N LYS A 93 -10.34 7.00 -1.83
CA LYS A 93 -11.55 7.83 -1.59
C LYS A 93 -12.11 7.78 -0.17
N LEU A 94 -11.65 6.87 0.69
CA LEU A 94 -12.07 6.84 2.11
C LEU A 94 -11.38 7.92 2.97
N GLY A 95 -10.33 8.55 2.44
CA GLY A 95 -9.56 9.57 3.14
C GLY A 95 -8.70 8.98 4.27
N ILE A 96 -8.35 9.86 5.21
CA ILE A 96 -7.54 9.53 6.39
C ILE A 96 -8.36 8.65 7.34
N ARG A 97 -7.76 7.55 7.81
CA ARG A 97 -8.42 6.57 8.67
C ARG A 97 -7.46 5.86 9.60
N ASN A 98 -8.02 5.18 10.58
CA ASN A 98 -7.31 4.24 11.43
C ASN A 98 -7.67 2.81 11.02
N GLU A 99 -6.68 1.95 10.88
CA GLU A 99 -6.88 0.54 10.57
C GLU A 99 -6.28 -0.34 11.67
N TYR A 100 -7.08 -1.25 12.19
CA TYR A 100 -6.70 -2.19 13.24
C TYR A 100 -6.83 -3.61 12.69
N HIS A 101 -5.72 -4.32 12.59
CA HIS A 101 -5.66 -5.68 12.10
C HIS A 101 -5.44 -6.61 13.28
N THR A 102 -6.35 -7.55 13.49
CA THR A 102 -6.27 -8.52 14.60
C THR A 102 -6.07 -9.92 14.01
N ILE A 103 -5.00 -10.58 14.42
CA ILE A 103 -4.56 -11.85 13.81
C ILE A 103 -4.24 -12.85 14.92
N LEU A 104 -5.04 -13.91 15.01
CA LEU A 104 -4.74 -15.05 15.86
C LEU A 104 -3.63 -15.92 15.25
N PRO A 105 -2.86 -16.65 16.07
CA PRO A 105 -1.71 -17.44 15.58
C PRO A 105 -2.12 -18.47 14.52
N ASN A 106 -3.25 -19.14 14.72
CA ASN A 106 -3.81 -20.14 13.81
C ASN A 106 -4.34 -19.56 12.49
N GLN A 107 -4.53 -18.24 12.40
CA GLN A 107 -4.96 -17.54 11.18
C GLN A 107 -3.77 -17.13 10.32
N ILE A 108 -2.54 -17.17 10.85
CA ILE A 108 -1.32 -16.84 10.11
C ILE A 108 -1.06 -17.94 9.08
N LYS A 109 -1.06 -17.57 7.81
CA LYS A 109 -0.71 -18.49 6.72
C LYS A 109 0.78 -18.47 6.42
N LYS A 110 1.40 -17.31 6.59
CA LYS A 110 2.79 -17.09 6.15
C LYS A 110 3.39 -15.84 6.77
N ILE A 111 4.63 -15.95 7.21
CA ILE A 111 5.47 -14.82 7.61
C ILE A 111 6.77 -14.90 6.80
N ARG A 112 7.19 -13.79 6.21
CA ARG A 112 8.48 -13.68 5.49
C ARG A 112 9.15 -12.35 5.79
N TYR A 113 10.39 -12.42 6.23
CA TYR A 113 11.26 -11.25 6.31
C TYR A 113 12.22 -11.22 5.13
N ASN A 114 12.55 -10.02 4.65
CA ASN A 114 13.55 -9.81 3.61
C ASN A 114 14.51 -8.69 4.05
N ASP A 115 15.75 -9.07 4.34
CA ASP A 115 16.79 -8.16 4.83
C ASP A 115 17.12 -7.06 3.83
N LYS A 116 17.18 -7.37 2.53
CA LYS A 116 17.53 -6.41 1.47
C LYS A 116 16.57 -5.22 1.41
N TYR A 117 15.31 -5.42 1.76
CA TYR A 117 14.27 -4.39 1.72
C TYR A 117 13.76 -3.99 3.12
N SER A 118 14.42 -4.49 4.17
CA SER A 118 13.99 -4.36 5.57
C SER A 118 12.49 -4.63 5.77
N LYS A 119 11.96 -5.63 5.06
CA LYS A 119 10.51 -5.81 4.85
C LYS A 119 10.01 -7.10 5.47
N LEU A 120 9.07 -6.97 6.39
CA LEU A 120 8.29 -8.05 6.96
C LEU A 120 6.92 -8.15 6.27
N GLN A 121 6.61 -9.32 5.73
CA GLN A 121 5.32 -9.66 5.14
C GLN A 121 4.60 -10.67 6.03
N ILE A 122 3.36 -10.36 6.41
CA ILE A 122 2.48 -11.24 7.18
C ILE A 122 1.22 -11.46 6.33
N VAL A 123 0.93 -12.72 6.01
CA VAL A 123 -0.29 -13.11 5.30
C VAL A 123 -1.15 -13.94 6.24
N SER A 124 -2.40 -13.53 6.41
CA SER A 124 -3.31 -14.14 7.39
C SER A 124 -4.77 -14.13 6.92
N LYS A 125 -5.59 -14.91 7.62
CA LYS A 125 -7.06 -14.81 7.61
C LYS A 125 -7.59 -14.09 8.87
N GLY A 126 -6.93 -13.02 9.29
CA GLY A 126 -7.35 -12.23 10.45
C GLY A 126 -8.59 -11.38 10.16
N SER A 127 -8.85 -10.41 11.04
CA SER A 127 -9.88 -9.38 10.82
C SER A 127 -9.24 -8.00 10.72
N VAL A 128 -9.91 -7.10 10.00
CA VAL A 128 -9.56 -5.68 9.97
C VAL A 128 -10.77 -4.85 10.37
N LYS A 129 -10.53 -3.89 11.25
CA LYS A 129 -11.47 -2.83 11.60
C LYS A 129 -10.92 -1.51 11.10
N ILE A 130 -11.72 -0.80 10.32
CA ILE A 130 -11.37 0.48 9.71
C ILE A 130 -12.30 1.54 10.30
N THR A 131 -11.73 2.59 10.86
CA THR A 131 -12.48 3.75 11.36
C THR A 131 -12.10 4.97 10.55
N TYR A 132 -13.07 5.56 9.85
CA TYR A 132 -12.91 6.73 9.00
C TYR A 132 -14.05 7.72 9.23
N SER A 133 -13.92 8.95 8.72
CA SER A 133 -14.97 9.99 8.76
C SER A 133 -15.73 10.08 10.10
N SER A 134 -15.08 10.65 11.12
CA SER A 134 -15.62 10.97 12.46
C SER A 134 -16.36 9.88 13.26
N ASN A 135 -16.63 8.68 12.73
CA ASN A 135 -17.06 7.43 13.42
C ASN A 135 -17.60 6.34 12.47
N GLU A 136 -17.47 6.44 11.15
CA GLU A 136 -17.85 5.34 10.26
C GLU A 136 -16.90 4.15 10.46
N VAL A 137 -17.48 2.96 10.65
CA VAL A 137 -16.75 1.73 10.95
C VAL A 137 -17.04 0.69 9.87
N ILE A 138 -15.97 0.19 9.24
CA ILE A 138 -16.02 -1.00 8.38
C ILE A 138 -15.25 -2.11 9.09
N GLU A 139 -15.89 -3.25 9.26
CA GLU A 139 -15.25 -4.47 9.77
C GLU A 139 -15.27 -5.53 8.68
N LYS A 140 -14.10 -6.13 8.42
CA LYS A 140 -13.96 -7.22 7.47
C LYS A 140 -13.23 -8.37 8.12
N ASN A 141 -13.87 -9.54 8.14
CA ASN A 141 -13.30 -10.79 8.60
C ASN A 141 -12.86 -11.62 7.39
N TYR A 142 -11.59 -12.03 7.35
CA TYR A 142 -11.03 -12.85 6.27
C TYR A 142 -11.11 -14.35 6.56
N GLN A 143 -11.57 -14.76 7.76
CA GLN A 143 -11.76 -16.18 8.06
C GLN A 143 -12.79 -16.84 7.14
N ASP A 144 -13.90 -16.15 6.94
CA ASP A 144 -15.07 -16.63 6.19
C ASP A 144 -15.00 -16.30 4.69
N SER A 145 -13.90 -15.67 4.26
CA SER A 145 -13.64 -15.28 2.88
C SER A 145 -12.58 -16.16 2.23
N ASP A 146 -12.62 -16.29 0.91
CA ASP A 146 -11.52 -16.87 0.11
C ASP A 146 -10.31 -15.93 0.03
N GLU A 147 -10.48 -14.66 0.39
CA GLU A 147 -9.41 -13.67 0.41
C GLU A 147 -8.48 -13.84 1.62
N VAL A 148 -7.26 -13.31 1.49
CA VAL A 148 -6.29 -13.20 2.59
C VAL A 148 -5.92 -11.75 2.82
N CYS A 149 -5.71 -11.39 4.09
CA CYS A 149 -5.15 -10.10 4.44
C CYS A 149 -3.62 -10.17 4.36
N GLN A 150 -3.02 -9.17 3.72
CA GLN A 150 -1.57 -9.01 3.65
C GLN A 150 -1.15 -7.71 4.35
N ASN A 151 -0.34 -7.83 5.39
CA ASN A 151 0.30 -6.72 6.06
C ASN A 151 1.78 -6.66 5.68
N ILE A 152 2.25 -5.46 5.34
CA ILE A 152 3.64 -5.20 5.00
C ILE A 152 4.17 -4.16 5.98
N LEU A 153 5.24 -4.52 6.68
CA LEU A 153 5.92 -3.66 7.65
C LEU A 153 7.37 -3.48 7.21
N TYR A 154 7.79 -2.23 7.04
CA TYR A 154 9.18 -1.84 6.84
C TYR A 154 9.77 -1.53 8.20
N LEU A 155 10.69 -2.38 8.64
CA LEU A 155 11.24 -2.34 9.99
C LEU A 155 12.56 -1.57 10.00
N THR A 156 12.74 -0.68 10.96
CA THR A 156 14.06 -0.12 11.28
C THR A 156 14.90 -1.16 12.01
N ASP A 157 16.22 -0.99 12.03
CA ASP A 157 17.12 -1.92 12.74
C ASP A 157 16.79 -2.03 14.24
N GLU A 158 16.35 -0.91 14.85
CA GLU A 158 15.97 -0.83 16.26
C GLU A 158 14.79 -1.75 16.61
N VAL A 159 13.78 -1.82 15.74
CA VAL A 159 12.55 -2.60 16.00
C VAL A 159 12.56 -3.98 15.35
N ARG A 160 13.49 -4.25 14.42
CA ARG A 160 13.54 -5.50 13.66
C ARG A 160 13.58 -6.73 14.57
N GLU A 161 14.67 -6.93 15.29
CA GLU A 161 14.86 -8.15 16.08
C GLU A 161 13.82 -8.32 17.19
N PRO A 162 13.49 -7.27 17.98
CA PRO A 162 12.49 -7.41 19.03
C PRO A 162 11.10 -7.81 18.49
N LEU A 163 10.73 -7.27 17.32
CA LEU A 163 9.43 -7.57 16.69
C LEU A 163 9.40 -8.96 16.05
N LEU A 164 10.49 -9.39 15.41
CA LEU A 164 10.60 -10.74 14.86
C LEU A 164 10.56 -11.81 15.97
N GLN A 165 11.25 -11.58 17.08
CA GLN A 165 11.21 -12.47 18.25
C GLN A 165 9.80 -12.51 18.87
N MET A 166 9.14 -11.36 18.97
CA MET A 166 7.76 -11.28 19.45
C MET A 166 6.82 -12.13 18.58
N ILE A 167 6.86 -11.97 17.25
CA ILE A 167 6.02 -12.75 16.34
C ILE A 167 6.34 -14.25 16.43
N LYS A 168 7.63 -14.61 16.49
CA LYS A 168 8.05 -16.01 16.63
C LYS A 168 7.47 -16.65 17.90
N SER A 169 7.49 -15.92 19.02
CA SER A 169 6.97 -16.42 20.30
C SER A 169 5.49 -16.80 20.24
N ILE A 170 4.69 -16.05 19.47
CA ILE A 170 3.26 -16.31 19.26
C ILE A 170 3.04 -17.58 18.44
N CYS A 171 3.82 -17.76 17.37
CA CYS A 171 3.74 -18.93 16.51
C CYS A 171 4.17 -20.20 17.26
N ASP A 172 5.25 -20.13 18.05
CA ASP A 172 5.78 -21.26 18.81
C ASP A 172 4.81 -21.70 19.93
N HIS A 173 4.17 -20.76 20.63
CA HIS A 173 3.15 -21.08 21.65
C HIS A 173 1.92 -21.76 21.07
N SER A 174 1.48 -21.37 19.87
CA SER A 174 0.34 -22.01 19.22
C SER A 174 0.60 -23.45 18.78
N THR A 175 1.84 -23.78 18.45
CA THR A 175 2.25 -25.13 18.02
C THR A 175 2.25 -26.12 19.19
N GLN A 176 2.49 -25.64 20.42
CA GLN A 176 2.46 -26.48 21.63
C GLN A 176 1.03 -26.80 22.09
N LEU A 177 0.08 -25.89 21.87
CA LEU A 177 -1.34 -26.10 22.22
C LEU A 177 -2.06 -27.06 21.26
N GLN A 178 -1.57 -27.25 20.04
CA GLN A 178 -2.13 -28.22 19.08
C GLN A 178 -1.62 -29.66 19.28
N LYS A 179 -0.61 -29.86 20.13
CA LYS A 179 -0.01 -31.18 20.41
C LYS A 179 -0.47 -31.81 21.73
N ARG A 180 -1.38 -31.16 22.46
CA ARG A 180 -2.05 -31.68 23.66
C ARG A 180 -3.50 -31.98 23.33
#